data_AF-A0A956KA53-F1
#
_entry.id   AF-A0A956KA53-F1
#
_cell.length_a   1.000
_cell.length_b   1.000
_cell.length_c   1.000
_cell.angle_alpha   90.00
_cell.angle_beta   90.00
_cell.angle_gamma   90.00
#
_symmetry.space_group_name_H-M   'P 1'
#
loop_
_entity.id
_entity.type
_entity.pdbx_description
1 polymer ?
#
loop_
_entity_poly.entity_id
_entity_poly.type
_entity_poly.pdbx_seq_one_letter_code
_entity_poly.pdbx_strand_id
1 'polypeptide(L)'
;MEFKLPSPEQFKLGIRAVYSVAIADGPIGDGERAVLAAAARVIGRPIGVDIDLDRLTPITPAALAAAIDDPQIRYQLIGAMVVMTFADADIDGPEVELVEAFARALDVKDGALTALRHLAEERLLLARLDTLRRFWGVKKIQQIAASEGLSYYWKAAMGAMRRQDDPTIAARYRALEASPPGSLGRAYYDYMISNGFPFPGERGSAPEVIVFH
;
A
#
# COMPACT_ATOMS: atom_id res chain seq x y z
N MET A 1 3.19 8.05 -12.87
CA MET A 1 1.81 8.14 -13.36
C MET A 1 1.12 9.18 -12.50
N GLU A 2 0.42 10.13 -13.09
CA GLU A 2 -0.30 11.19 -12.36
C GLU A 2 -1.68 10.66 -11.95
N PHE A 3 -2.22 11.09 -10.81
CA PHE A 3 -3.55 10.66 -10.36
C PHE A 3 -4.63 11.45 -11.11
N LYS A 4 -5.58 10.75 -11.73
CA LYS A 4 -6.73 11.35 -12.44
C LYS A 4 -8.00 11.21 -11.62
N LEU A 5 -8.66 12.34 -11.35
CA LEU A 5 -9.96 12.31 -10.69
C LEU A 5 -11.03 11.69 -11.61
N PRO A 6 -11.84 10.73 -11.11
CA PRO A 6 -12.96 10.19 -11.85
C PRO A 6 -14.10 11.21 -11.97
N SER A 7 -14.96 11.04 -12.97
CA SER A 7 -16.25 11.73 -13.00
C SER A 7 -17.16 11.25 -11.86
N PRO A 8 -18.22 12.01 -11.51
CA PRO A 8 -19.20 11.58 -10.50
C PRO A 8 -19.78 10.19 -10.73
N GLU A 9 -20.14 9.86 -11.98
CA GLU A 9 -20.67 8.55 -12.34
C GLU A 9 -19.60 7.45 -12.28
N GLN A 10 -18.38 7.74 -12.75
CA GLN A 10 -17.26 6.81 -12.62
C GLN A 10 -16.93 6.51 -11.16
N PHE A 11 -17.01 7.51 -10.27
CA PHE A 11 -16.80 7.32 -8.85
C PHE A 11 -17.88 6.43 -8.21
N LYS A 12 -19.16 6.67 -8.52
CA LYS A 12 -20.28 5.83 -8.03
C LYS A 12 -20.14 4.37 -8.47
N LEU A 13 -19.72 4.14 -9.71
CA LEU A 13 -19.48 2.78 -10.21
C LEU A 13 -18.22 2.16 -9.58
N GLY A 14 -17.16 2.96 -9.46
CA GLY A 14 -15.90 2.54 -8.86
C GLY A 14 -16.03 2.13 -7.40
N ILE A 15 -16.71 2.94 -6.58
CA ILE A 15 -16.90 2.61 -5.16
C ILE A 15 -17.77 1.38 -4.95
N ARG A 16 -18.75 1.12 -5.84
CA ARG A 16 -19.52 -0.14 -5.84
C ARG A 16 -18.64 -1.33 -6.16
N ALA A 17 -17.64 -1.17 -7.03
CA ALA A 17 -16.72 -2.24 -7.38
C ALA A 17 -15.74 -2.54 -6.26
N VAL A 18 -15.23 -1.51 -5.59
CA VAL A 18 -14.41 -1.68 -4.37
C VAL A 18 -15.26 -2.31 -3.25
N TYR A 19 -16.51 -1.90 -3.09
CA TYR A 19 -17.45 -2.53 -2.17
C TYR A 19 -17.72 -4.01 -2.52
N SER A 20 -17.85 -4.38 -3.79
CA SER A 20 -18.00 -5.79 -4.19
C SER A 20 -16.83 -6.66 -3.70
N VAL A 21 -15.62 -6.12 -3.67
CA VAL A 21 -14.43 -6.83 -3.17
C VAL A 21 -14.54 -7.02 -1.66
N ALA A 22 -14.83 -5.95 -0.92
CA ALA A 22 -14.97 -5.94 0.54
C ALA A 22 -16.16 -6.75 1.11
N ILE A 23 -16.94 -7.43 0.27
CA ILE A 23 -18.01 -8.33 0.72
C ILE A 23 -17.89 -9.72 0.08
N ALA A 24 -16.75 -10.01 -0.55
CA ALA A 24 -16.57 -11.23 -1.33
C ALA A 24 -16.43 -12.47 -0.43
N ASP A 25 -15.91 -12.29 0.77
CA ASP A 25 -15.69 -13.31 1.81
C ASP A 25 -16.74 -13.26 2.93
N GLY A 26 -17.51 -12.16 3.05
CA GLY A 26 -18.54 -12.03 4.08
C GLY A 26 -19.16 -10.64 4.20
N PRO A 27 -19.80 -10.33 5.35
CA PRO A 27 -20.19 -8.97 5.68
C PRO A 27 -18.96 -8.08 5.85
N ILE A 28 -19.09 -6.83 5.41
CA ILE A 28 -18.01 -5.83 5.49
C ILE A 28 -17.46 -5.65 6.92
N GLY A 29 -16.15 -5.67 7.05
CA GLY A 29 -15.38 -5.42 8.26
C GLY A 29 -15.25 -3.92 8.60
N ASP A 30 -14.77 -3.63 9.81
CA ASP A 30 -14.60 -2.26 10.30
C ASP A 30 -13.50 -1.50 9.51
N GLY A 31 -12.41 -2.17 9.16
CA GLY A 31 -11.29 -1.58 8.40
C GLY A 31 -11.71 -1.24 6.98
N GLU A 32 -12.33 -2.19 6.29
CA GLU A 32 -12.89 -2.01 4.94
C GLU A 32 -13.91 -0.87 4.90
N ARG A 33 -14.83 -0.82 5.88
CA ARG A 33 -15.82 0.26 5.98
C ARG A 33 -15.15 1.61 6.18
N ALA A 34 -14.09 1.68 6.98
CA ALA A 34 -13.31 2.90 7.17
C ALA A 34 -12.63 3.35 5.87
N VAL A 35 -12.10 2.42 5.07
CA VAL A 35 -11.49 2.71 3.76
C VAL A 35 -12.53 3.24 2.77
N LEU A 36 -13.71 2.60 2.65
CA LEU A 36 -14.81 3.09 1.80
C LEU A 36 -15.29 4.48 2.23
N ALA A 37 -15.46 4.70 3.54
CA ALA A 37 -15.87 5.99 4.08
C ALA A 37 -14.82 7.09 3.79
N ALA A 38 -13.54 6.74 3.89
CA ALA A 38 -12.46 7.64 3.53
C ALA A 38 -12.50 7.99 2.04
N ALA A 39 -12.67 7.01 1.15
CA ALA A 39 -12.79 7.24 -0.29
C ALA A 39 -14.00 8.14 -0.64
N ALA A 40 -15.17 7.86 -0.07
CA ALA A 40 -16.38 8.68 -0.23
C ALA A 40 -16.15 10.14 0.20
N ARG A 41 -15.48 10.35 1.33
CA ARG A 41 -15.20 11.69 1.87
C ARG A 41 -14.10 12.43 1.11
N VAL A 42 -13.00 11.76 0.77
CA VAL A 42 -11.79 12.40 0.21
C VAL A 42 -11.89 12.59 -1.30
N ILE A 43 -12.55 11.65 -2.01
CA ILE A 43 -12.67 11.70 -3.47
C ILE A 43 -14.10 12.11 -3.85
N GLY A 44 -15.12 11.45 -3.28
CA GLY A 44 -16.53 11.66 -3.63
C GLY A 44 -17.03 13.08 -3.34
N ARG A 45 -16.87 13.56 -2.10
CA ARG A 45 -17.40 14.89 -1.72
C ARG A 45 -16.83 16.03 -2.55
N PRO A 46 -15.50 16.11 -2.82
CA PRO A 46 -14.95 17.18 -3.67
C PRO A 46 -15.50 17.20 -5.10
N ILE A 47 -15.94 16.07 -5.64
CA ILE A 47 -16.57 15.98 -6.96
C ILE A 47 -18.11 16.01 -6.90
N GLY A 48 -18.69 16.37 -5.74
CA GLY A 48 -20.13 16.55 -5.56
C GLY A 48 -20.92 15.25 -5.41
N VAL A 49 -20.27 14.14 -5.04
CA VAL A 49 -20.93 12.86 -4.79
C VAL A 49 -20.94 12.56 -3.29
N ASP A 50 -22.13 12.35 -2.74
CA ASP A 50 -22.31 11.83 -1.38
C ASP A 50 -22.81 10.38 -1.48
N ILE A 51 -22.09 9.46 -0.83
CA ILE A 51 -22.37 8.02 -0.88
C ILE A 51 -22.86 7.58 0.50
N ASP A 52 -24.03 6.94 0.51
CA ASP A 52 -24.51 6.17 1.64
C ASP A 52 -23.99 4.73 1.53
N LEU A 53 -23.03 4.37 2.37
CA LEU A 53 -22.39 3.05 2.35
C LEU A 53 -23.38 1.92 2.66
N ASP A 54 -24.38 2.18 3.50
CA ASP A 54 -25.34 1.15 3.94
C ASP A 54 -26.35 0.79 2.82
N ARG A 55 -26.32 1.55 1.73
CA ARG A 55 -27.17 1.36 0.53
C ARG A 55 -26.38 0.97 -0.71
N LEU A 56 -25.07 0.75 -0.58
CA LEU A 56 -24.26 0.28 -1.69
C LEU A 56 -24.69 -1.12 -2.11
N THR A 57 -24.74 -1.33 -3.42
CA THR A 57 -25.00 -2.63 -4.02
C THR A 57 -23.79 -3.04 -4.85
N PRO A 58 -23.42 -4.34 -4.81
CA PRO A 58 -22.30 -4.81 -5.60
C PRO A 58 -22.53 -4.57 -7.10
N ILE A 59 -21.43 -4.49 -7.83
CA ILE A 59 -21.40 -4.46 -9.29
C ILE A 59 -20.53 -5.61 -9.80
N THR A 60 -20.92 -6.20 -10.92
CA THR A 60 -20.14 -7.26 -11.57
C THR A 60 -18.97 -6.69 -12.39
N PRO A 61 -17.89 -7.45 -12.61
CA PRO A 61 -16.79 -7.05 -13.50
C PRO A 61 -17.24 -6.62 -14.91
N ALA A 62 -18.14 -7.38 -15.52
CA ALA A 62 -18.65 -7.09 -16.87
C ALA A 62 -19.43 -5.76 -16.92
N ALA A 63 -20.30 -5.52 -15.94
CA ALA A 63 -21.08 -4.28 -15.86
C ALA A 63 -20.18 -3.04 -15.64
N LEU A 64 -19.12 -3.18 -14.83
CA LEU A 64 -18.16 -2.09 -14.64
C LEU A 64 -17.37 -1.80 -15.93
N ALA A 65 -16.89 -2.86 -16.60
CA ALA A 65 -16.11 -2.74 -17.82
C ALA A 65 -16.89 -2.10 -18.97
N ALA A 66 -18.21 -2.34 -19.04
CA ALA A 66 -19.08 -1.73 -20.02
C ALA A 66 -19.33 -0.22 -19.78
N ALA A 67 -19.07 0.28 -18.57
CA ALA A 67 -19.41 1.65 -18.17
C ALA A 67 -18.19 2.57 -18.01
N ILE A 68 -16.99 2.02 -17.88
CA ILE A 68 -15.76 2.78 -17.70
C ILE A 68 -14.82 2.44 -18.85
N ASP A 69 -14.61 3.38 -19.77
CA ASP A 69 -13.71 3.17 -20.92
C ASP A 69 -12.31 3.73 -20.71
N ASP A 70 -12.15 4.66 -19.76
CA ASP A 70 -10.90 5.37 -19.53
C ASP A 70 -9.81 4.45 -18.96
N PRO A 71 -8.70 4.18 -19.68
CA PRO A 71 -7.68 3.24 -19.24
C PRO A 71 -6.99 3.62 -17.94
N GLN A 72 -6.83 4.91 -17.67
CA GLN A 72 -6.18 5.40 -16.44
C GLN A 72 -7.10 5.23 -15.23
N ILE A 73 -8.40 5.50 -15.40
CA ILE A 73 -9.39 5.24 -14.34
C ILE A 73 -9.49 3.73 -14.06
N ARG A 74 -9.51 2.89 -15.10
CA ARG A 74 -9.48 1.43 -14.94
C ARG A 74 -8.27 0.96 -14.12
N TYR A 75 -7.09 1.46 -14.46
CA TYR A 75 -5.85 1.15 -13.74
C TYR A 75 -5.91 1.58 -12.27
N GLN A 76 -6.34 2.82 -12.00
CA GLN A 76 -6.48 3.33 -10.64
C GLN A 76 -7.52 2.57 -9.81
N LEU A 77 -8.61 2.09 -10.43
CA LEU A 77 -9.62 1.28 -9.75
C LEU A 77 -9.06 -0.07 -9.30
N ILE A 78 -8.25 -0.73 -10.14
CA ILE A 78 -7.55 -1.96 -9.73
C ILE A 78 -6.60 -1.67 -8.57
N GLY A 79 -5.86 -0.57 -8.60
CA GLY A 79 -5.04 -0.15 -7.47
C GLY A 79 -5.85 0.06 -6.19
N ALA A 80 -7.02 0.69 -6.27
CA ALA A 80 -7.91 0.88 -5.13
C ALA A 80 -8.47 -0.44 -4.58
N MET A 81 -8.83 -1.40 -5.44
CA MET A 81 -9.28 -2.73 -5.03
C MET A 81 -8.17 -3.52 -4.35
N VAL A 82 -6.93 -3.45 -4.87
CA VAL A 82 -5.78 -4.06 -4.22
C VAL A 82 -5.56 -3.45 -2.84
N VAL A 83 -5.68 -2.13 -2.68
CA VAL A 83 -5.59 -1.49 -1.35
C VAL A 83 -6.71 -1.96 -0.42
N MET A 84 -7.93 -2.19 -0.94
CA MET A 84 -9.05 -2.69 -0.14
C MET A 84 -8.73 -4.05 0.50
N THR A 85 -8.12 -4.97 -0.23
CA THR A 85 -7.74 -6.29 0.31
C THR A 85 -6.70 -6.25 1.44
N PHE A 86 -6.12 -5.08 1.74
CA PHE A 86 -5.23 -4.87 2.89
C PHE A 86 -5.89 -4.08 4.02
N ALA A 87 -7.18 -3.76 3.90
CA ALA A 87 -7.89 -2.97 4.90
C ALA A 87 -8.03 -3.75 6.21
N ASP A 88 -8.20 -5.06 6.11
CA ASP A 88 -8.24 -5.98 7.23
C ASP A 88 -6.93 -6.80 7.32
N ALA A 89 -6.75 -7.51 8.43
CA ALA A 89 -5.47 -8.12 8.79
C ALA A 89 -5.10 -9.36 7.94
N ASP A 90 -6.12 -10.03 7.38
CA ASP A 90 -5.98 -11.24 6.58
C ASP A 90 -6.39 -10.94 5.13
N ILE A 91 -5.67 -11.54 4.17
CA ILE A 91 -5.95 -11.40 2.73
C ILE A 91 -6.63 -12.68 2.27
N ASP A 92 -7.88 -12.55 1.88
CA ASP A 92 -8.74 -13.70 1.64
C ASP A 92 -8.81 -14.09 0.15
N GLY A 93 -8.83 -15.40 -0.11
CA GLY A 93 -8.87 -15.96 -1.47
C GLY A 93 -10.01 -15.42 -2.35
N PRO A 94 -11.27 -15.36 -1.85
CA PRO A 94 -12.40 -14.82 -2.60
C PRO A 94 -12.23 -13.37 -3.06
N GLU A 95 -11.65 -12.52 -2.22
CA GLU A 95 -11.38 -11.12 -2.58
C GLU A 95 -10.38 -11.02 -3.72
N VAL A 96 -9.27 -11.76 -3.62
CA VAL A 96 -8.22 -11.79 -4.63
C VAL A 96 -8.75 -12.32 -5.96
N GLU A 97 -9.54 -13.40 -5.94
CA GLU A 97 -10.18 -13.93 -7.15
C GLU A 97 -11.08 -12.89 -7.83
N LEU A 98 -11.83 -12.12 -7.03
CA LEU A 98 -12.71 -11.07 -7.54
C LEU A 98 -11.94 -9.88 -8.10
N VAL A 99 -10.87 -9.44 -7.43
CA VAL A 99 -9.97 -8.39 -7.93
C VAL A 99 -9.36 -8.80 -9.27
N GLU A 100 -8.92 -10.06 -9.40
CA GLU A 100 -8.44 -10.58 -10.67
C GLU A 100 -9.53 -10.63 -11.75
N ALA A 101 -10.77 -10.94 -11.39
CA ALA A 101 -11.89 -10.91 -12.31
C ALA A 101 -12.19 -9.49 -12.82
N PHE A 102 -12.13 -8.48 -11.95
CA PHE A 102 -12.18 -7.07 -12.34
C PHE A 102 -11.02 -6.69 -13.26
N ALA A 103 -9.79 -7.06 -12.92
CA ALA A 103 -8.62 -6.74 -13.73
C ALA A 103 -8.71 -7.34 -15.13
N ARG A 104 -9.17 -8.60 -15.25
CA ARG A 104 -9.44 -9.25 -16.54
C ARG A 104 -10.52 -8.51 -17.34
N ALA A 105 -11.63 -8.15 -16.72
CA ALA A 105 -12.73 -7.46 -17.39
C ALA A 105 -12.35 -6.05 -17.86
N LEU A 106 -11.51 -5.35 -17.08
CA LEU A 106 -11.04 -3.99 -17.40
C LEU A 106 -9.82 -3.98 -18.35
N ASP A 107 -9.28 -5.14 -18.72
CA ASP A 107 -8.04 -5.29 -19.50
C ASP A 107 -6.84 -4.57 -18.85
N VAL A 108 -6.72 -4.68 -17.53
CA VAL A 108 -5.63 -4.06 -16.75
C VAL A 108 -4.59 -5.11 -16.39
N LYS A 109 -3.35 -4.89 -16.85
CA LYS A 109 -2.19 -5.67 -16.45
C LYS A 109 -1.41 -4.89 -15.40
N ASP A 110 -1.68 -5.18 -14.13
CA ASP A 110 -0.93 -4.60 -13.02
C ASP A 110 -0.03 -5.65 -12.37
N GLY A 111 1.20 -5.24 -12.08
CA GLY A 111 2.11 -6.05 -11.31
C GLY A 111 1.60 -6.35 -9.89
N ALA A 112 0.91 -5.40 -9.24
CA ALA A 112 0.39 -5.55 -7.89
C ALA A 112 -0.50 -6.80 -7.75
N LEU A 113 -1.23 -7.19 -8.81
CA LEU A 113 -2.05 -8.41 -8.82
C LEU A 113 -1.23 -9.69 -8.66
N THR A 114 -0.02 -9.75 -9.23
CA THR A 114 0.89 -10.89 -9.04
C THR A 114 1.33 -11.01 -7.59
N ALA A 115 1.66 -9.87 -6.97
CA ALA A 115 2.05 -9.83 -5.56
C ALA A 115 0.87 -10.20 -4.65
N LEU A 116 -0.33 -9.71 -4.96
CA LEU A 116 -1.58 -10.02 -4.26
C LEU A 116 -1.85 -11.53 -4.25
N ARG A 117 -1.79 -12.19 -5.42
CA ARG A 117 -1.96 -13.65 -5.51
C ARG A 117 -0.92 -14.42 -4.70
N HIS A 118 0.34 -13.98 -4.72
CA HIS A 118 1.38 -14.64 -3.92
C HIS A 118 1.19 -14.46 -2.41
N LEU A 119 0.57 -13.38 -1.96
CA LEU A 119 0.24 -13.16 -0.56
C LEU A 119 -0.93 -14.03 -0.11
N ALA A 120 -2.00 -14.09 -0.91
CA ALA A 120 -3.17 -14.92 -0.63
C ALA A 120 -2.89 -16.44 -0.64
N GLU A 121 -1.93 -16.90 -1.45
CA GLU A 121 -1.50 -18.32 -1.44
C GLU A 121 -0.58 -18.68 -0.25
N GLU A 122 -0.45 -17.82 0.77
CA GLU A 122 0.52 -17.92 1.87
C GLU A 122 1.99 -18.09 1.41
N ARG A 123 2.27 -17.81 0.14
CA ARG A 123 3.62 -17.89 -0.44
C ARG A 123 4.39 -16.63 -0.12
N LEU A 124 4.46 -16.28 1.16
CA LEU A 124 5.12 -15.08 1.70
C LEU A 124 6.56 -14.93 1.19
N LEU A 125 7.27 -16.03 0.94
CA LEU A 125 8.61 -16.00 0.33
C LEU A 125 8.58 -15.55 -1.14
N LEU A 126 7.62 -16.00 -1.95
CA LEU A 126 7.47 -15.56 -3.34
C LEU A 126 6.94 -14.13 -3.42
N ALA A 127 5.99 -13.76 -2.56
CA ALA A 127 5.51 -12.38 -2.45
C ALA A 127 6.65 -11.42 -2.07
N ARG A 128 7.46 -11.77 -1.06
CA ARG A 128 8.66 -11.00 -0.69
C ARG A 128 9.65 -10.91 -1.85
N LEU A 129 9.91 -12.02 -2.56
CA LEU A 129 10.83 -12.02 -3.70
C LEU A 129 10.32 -11.17 -4.89
N ASP A 130 9.03 -11.22 -5.21
CA ASP A 130 8.44 -10.45 -6.32
C ASP A 130 8.38 -8.95 -5.99
N THR A 131 8.00 -8.59 -4.77
CA THR A 131 8.06 -7.21 -4.27
C THR A 131 9.50 -6.70 -4.27
N LEU A 132 10.45 -7.51 -3.79
CA LEU A 132 11.88 -7.15 -3.82
C LEU A 132 12.36 -6.96 -5.25
N ARG A 133 11.97 -7.83 -6.19
CA ARG A 133 12.36 -7.77 -7.60
C ARG A 133 11.85 -6.51 -8.31
N ARG A 134 10.68 -6.02 -7.92
CA ARG A 134 10.02 -4.84 -8.50
C ARG A 134 10.36 -3.54 -7.77
N PHE A 135 11.04 -3.65 -6.63
CA PHE A 135 11.53 -2.49 -5.90
C PHE A 135 12.43 -1.64 -6.80
N TRP A 136 12.08 -0.36 -6.94
CA TRP A 136 12.80 0.63 -7.74
C TRP A 136 14.32 0.68 -7.50
N GLY A 137 14.75 0.33 -6.28
CA GLY A 137 16.15 0.25 -5.88
C GLY A 137 16.92 -0.91 -6.51
N VAL A 138 16.27 -1.95 -7.05
CA VAL A 138 16.95 -3.09 -7.69
C VAL A 138 17.76 -2.66 -8.89
N LYS A 139 17.23 -1.77 -9.75
CA LYS A 139 17.99 -1.24 -10.89
C LYS A 139 19.22 -0.46 -10.42
N LYS A 140 19.09 0.30 -9.34
CA LYS A 140 20.18 1.07 -8.73
C LYS A 140 21.24 0.15 -8.10
N ILE A 141 20.80 -0.92 -7.41
CA ILE A 141 21.64 -1.98 -6.85
C ILE A 141 22.38 -2.74 -7.96
N GLN A 142 21.70 -3.08 -9.06
CA GLN A 142 22.30 -3.74 -10.21
C GLN A 142 23.34 -2.87 -10.92
N GLN A 143 23.09 -1.57 -11.06
CA GLN A 143 24.07 -0.62 -11.61
C GLN A 143 25.31 -0.51 -10.72
N ILE A 144 25.14 -0.43 -9.40
CA ILE A 144 26.25 -0.37 -8.43
C ILE A 144 27.02 -1.71 -8.40
N ALA A 145 26.31 -2.84 -8.46
CA ALA A 145 26.91 -4.17 -8.52
C ALA A 145 27.67 -4.42 -9.84
N ALA A 146 27.21 -3.84 -10.96
CA ALA A 146 27.92 -3.90 -12.24
C ALA A 146 29.23 -3.09 -12.23
N SER A 147 29.31 -2.01 -11.43
CA SER A 147 30.54 -1.22 -11.27
C SER A 147 31.52 -1.76 -10.23
N GLU A 148 31.05 -2.43 -9.17
CA GLU A 148 31.89 -2.87 -8.04
C GLU A 148 32.06 -4.41 -7.91
N GLY A 149 31.35 -5.20 -8.72
CA GLY A 149 31.44 -6.66 -8.73
C GLY A 149 31.04 -7.32 -7.40
N LEU A 150 31.51 -8.55 -7.16
CA LEU A 150 31.21 -9.35 -5.94
C LEU A 150 31.55 -8.65 -4.62
N SER A 151 32.41 -7.62 -4.66
CA SER A 151 32.79 -6.83 -3.49
C SER A 151 31.63 -6.00 -2.91
N TYR A 152 30.66 -5.60 -3.74
CA TYR A 152 29.45 -4.90 -3.28
C TYR A 152 28.58 -5.81 -2.42
N TYR A 153 28.37 -7.07 -2.81
CA TYR A 153 27.57 -8.02 -2.03
C TYR A 153 28.22 -8.31 -0.67
N TRP A 154 29.56 -8.42 -0.62
CA TRP A 154 30.30 -8.53 0.63
C TRP A 154 30.22 -7.27 1.50
N LYS A 155 30.33 -6.07 0.92
CA LYS A 155 30.12 -4.80 1.64
C LYS A 155 28.68 -4.61 2.10
N ALA A 156 27.70 -5.04 1.31
CA ALA A 156 26.28 -4.97 1.64
C ALA A 156 25.91 -5.95 2.76
N ALA A 157 26.45 -7.18 2.72
CA ALA A 157 26.32 -8.17 3.79
C ALA A 157 27.03 -7.70 5.08
N MET A 158 28.26 -7.19 4.98
CA MET A 158 28.98 -6.58 6.10
C MET A 158 28.29 -5.33 6.63
N GLY A 159 27.66 -4.54 5.77
CA GLY A 159 26.87 -3.36 6.13
C GLY A 159 25.54 -3.72 6.78
N ALA A 160 24.91 -4.82 6.38
CA ALA A 160 23.73 -5.37 7.07
C ALA A 160 24.10 -5.98 8.43
N MET A 161 25.29 -6.58 8.55
CA MET A 161 25.84 -7.05 9.83
C MET A 161 26.36 -5.92 10.74
N ARG A 162 26.85 -4.80 10.18
CA ARG A 162 27.25 -3.58 10.94
C ARG A 162 26.07 -2.67 11.30
N ARG A 163 24.92 -2.80 10.65
CA ARG A 163 23.70 -1.98 10.85
C ARG A 163 22.80 -2.50 11.98
N GLN A 164 23.35 -3.10 13.03
CA GLN A 164 22.51 -3.52 14.15
C GLN A 164 22.33 -2.46 15.23
N ASP A 165 23.25 -1.51 15.41
CA ASP A 165 23.06 -0.36 16.29
C ASP A 165 23.94 0.80 15.79
N ASP A 166 23.34 1.92 15.35
CA ASP A 166 24.06 3.19 15.21
C ASP A 166 23.66 4.08 16.39
N PRO A 167 24.42 4.04 17.49
CA PRO A 167 24.07 4.77 18.71
C PRO A 167 24.06 6.28 18.51
N THR A 168 24.76 6.80 17.49
CA THR A 168 24.78 8.23 17.17
C THR A 168 23.45 8.66 16.56
N ILE A 169 22.92 7.87 15.62
CA ILE A 169 21.62 8.12 15.02
C ILE A 169 20.52 7.90 16.06
N ALA A 170 20.58 6.80 16.82
CA ALA A 170 19.61 6.52 17.88
C ALA A 170 19.54 7.67 18.90
N ALA A 171 20.69 8.21 19.32
CA ALA A 171 20.74 9.34 20.24
C ALA A 171 20.07 10.61 19.66
N ARG A 172 20.22 10.90 18.36
CA ARG A 172 19.56 12.04 17.69
C ARG A 172 18.04 11.94 17.75
N TYR A 173 17.49 10.75 17.48
CA TYR A 173 16.05 10.52 17.51
C TYR A 173 15.51 10.45 18.94
N ARG A 174 16.26 9.89 19.89
CA ARG A 174 15.91 9.92 21.32
C ARG A 174 15.91 11.33 21.90
N ALA A 175 16.81 12.20 21.45
CA ALA A 175 16.84 13.60 21.87
C ALA A 175 15.57 14.38 21.49
N LEU A 176 14.74 13.87 20.56
CA LEU A 176 13.46 14.49 20.21
C LEU A 176 12.46 14.53 21.37
N GLU A 177 12.64 13.71 22.41
CA GLU A 177 11.87 13.79 23.65
C GLU A 177 11.89 15.21 24.25
N ALA A 178 13.04 15.88 24.19
CA ALA A 178 13.22 17.23 24.70
C ALA A 178 12.67 18.32 23.77
N SER A 179 12.09 17.96 22.62
CA SER A 179 11.49 18.92 21.70
C SER A 179 10.27 19.58 22.33
N PRO A 180 9.99 20.87 22.03
CA PRO A 180 8.84 21.57 22.59
C PRO A 180 7.51 20.83 22.32
N PRO A 181 6.58 20.83 23.29
CA PRO A 181 5.23 20.30 23.08
C PRO A 181 4.56 20.93 21.84
N GLY A 182 3.93 20.11 21.01
CA GLY A 182 3.29 20.55 19.75
C GLY A 182 4.23 20.71 18.55
N SER A 183 5.54 20.51 18.73
CA SER A 183 6.48 20.42 17.60
C SER A 183 6.37 19.07 16.89
N LEU A 184 6.76 19.05 15.60
CA LEU A 184 6.84 17.83 14.81
C LEU A 184 7.77 16.78 15.44
N GLY A 185 8.93 17.21 15.97
CA GLY A 185 9.88 16.33 16.64
C GLY A 185 9.28 15.65 17.87
N ARG A 186 8.53 16.41 18.68
CA ARG A 186 7.85 15.86 19.85
C ARG A 186 6.73 14.88 19.46
N ALA A 187 5.91 15.26 18.48
CA ALA A 187 4.83 14.41 17.98
C ALA A 187 5.36 13.09 17.39
N TYR A 188 6.47 13.13 16.65
CA TYR A 188 7.13 11.94 16.13
C TYR A 188 7.64 11.05 17.27
N TYR A 189 8.30 11.62 18.28
CA TYR A 189 8.77 10.86 19.45
C TYR A 189 7.62 10.14 20.16
N ASP A 190 6.56 10.89 20.50
CA ASP A 190 5.40 10.35 21.22
C ASP A 190 4.69 9.25 20.39
N TYR A 191 4.61 9.41 19.06
CA TYR A 191 4.06 8.39 18.15
C TYR A 191 4.90 7.10 18.16
N MET A 192 6.22 7.21 18.03
CA MET A 192 7.10 6.05 18.02
C MET A 192 7.02 5.26 19.34
N ILE A 193 7.03 5.97 20.48
CA ILE A 193 6.91 5.34 21.81
C ILE A 193 5.53 4.69 22.00
N SER A 194 4.44 5.41 21.70
CA SER A 194 3.07 4.89 21.91
C SER A 194 2.75 3.65 21.08
N ASN A 195 3.37 3.51 19.90
CA ASN A 195 3.19 2.37 19.01
C ASN A 195 4.30 1.29 19.16
N GLY A 196 5.24 1.46 20.08
CA GLY A 196 6.32 0.50 20.31
C GLY A 196 7.30 0.35 19.12
N PHE A 197 7.41 1.37 18.27
CA PHE A 197 8.32 1.34 17.14
C PHE A 197 9.75 1.72 17.57
N PRO A 198 10.79 0.96 17.15
CA PRO A 198 12.18 1.32 17.41
C PRO A 198 12.58 2.56 16.60
N PHE A 199 13.37 3.44 17.20
CA PHE A 199 13.87 4.64 16.53
C PHE A 199 14.96 4.30 15.51
N PRO A 200 15.13 5.10 14.45
CA PRO A 200 16.23 4.91 13.51
C PRO A 200 17.58 4.83 14.23
N GLY A 201 18.38 3.82 13.91
CA GLY A 201 19.65 3.54 14.57
C GLY A 201 19.56 2.54 15.73
N GLU A 202 18.36 2.22 16.21
CA GLU A 202 18.12 1.13 17.17
C GLU A 202 17.92 -0.21 16.46
N ARG A 203 18.24 -1.30 17.15
CA ARG A 203 18.02 -2.66 16.66
C ARG A 203 16.58 -2.88 16.21
N GLY A 204 16.43 -3.34 14.97
CA GLY A 204 15.11 -3.61 14.36
C GLY A 204 14.43 -2.40 13.73
N SER A 205 15.06 -1.22 13.76
CA SER A 205 14.56 -0.04 13.06
C SER A 205 14.80 -0.08 11.55
N ALA A 206 13.94 0.63 10.82
CA ALA A 206 14.16 0.90 9.42
C ALA A 206 15.36 1.87 9.26
N PRO A 207 16.27 1.67 8.28
CA PRO A 207 17.39 2.58 8.07
C PRO A 207 16.96 4.05 7.86
N GLU A 208 17.73 5.03 8.36
CA GLU A 208 17.36 6.46 8.31
C GLU A 208 17.02 6.96 6.88
N VAL A 209 17.61 6.36 5.85
CA VAL A 209 17.38 6.72 4.43
C VAL A 209 15.95 6.49 3.91
N ILE A 210 15.10 5.81 4.68
CA ILE A 210 13.67 5.63 4.37
C ILE A 210 12.75 6.47 5.25
N VAL A 211 13.30 7.26 6.19
CA VAL A 211 12.55 8.28 6.93
C VAL A 211 12.57 9.57 6.11
N PHE A 212 11.52 9.76 5.31
CA PHE A 212 11.34 10.99 4.52
C PHE A 212 10.86 12.13 5.42
N HIS A 213 11.44 13.31 5.22
CA HIS A 213 11.10 14.58 5.88
C HIS A 213 10.65 15.58 4.82
#